data_AF-A0A0L6UGS0-F1
#
_entry.id   AF-A0A0L6UGS0-F1
#
_cell.length_a   1.000
_cell.length_b   1.000
_cell.length_c   1.000
_cell.angle_alpha   90.00
_cell.angle_beta   90.00
_cell.angle_gamma   90.00
#
_symmetry.space_group_name_H-M   'P 1'
#
loop_
_entity.id
_entity.type
_entity.pdbx_description
1 polymer ?
#
loop_
_entity_poly.entity_id
_entity_poly.type
_entity_poly.pdbx_seq_one_letter_code
_entity_poly.pdbx_strand_id
1 'polypeptide(L)' 'MTRDVKDYVNSCYDCNRNKSSKHRKYGLLQLLLILPLPWNSLSMDFISQIPLSNGYDAILVVVDCFSKMSLFIQTKPT' A
#
# COMPACT_ATOMS: atom_id res chain seq x y z
N MET A 1 3.29 -42.05 4.93
CA MET A 1 4.37 -41.49 4.10
C MET A 1 4.29 -39.97 3.93
N THR A 2 3.25 -39.42 3.29
CA THR A 2 3.17 -37.95 3.07
C THR A 2 2.98 -37.14 4.36
N ARG A 3 2.31 -37.69 5.38
CA ARG A 3 2.21 -37.07 6.71
C ARG A 3 3.56 -37.03 7.42
N ASP A 4 4.24 -38.17 7.48
CA ASP A 4 5.55 -38.30 8.16
C ASP A 4 6.60 -37.34 7.58
N VAL A 5 6.63 -37.20 6.25
CA VAL A 5 7.51 -36.23 5.57
C VAL A 5 7.13 -34.79 5.95
N LYS A 6 5.83 -34.48 6.04
CA LYS A 6 5.37 -33.14 6.43
C LYS A 6 5.73 -32.82 7.88
N ASP A 7 5.58 -33.78 8.78
CA ASP A 7 5.89 -33.61 10.21
C ASP A 7 7.39 -33.48 10.46
N TYR A 8 8.22 -34.22 9.71
CA TYR A 8 9.67 -34.04 9.69
C TYR A 8 10.06 -32.66 9.18
N VAL A 9 9.51 -32.22 8.05
CA VAL A 9 9.82 -30.90 7.48
C VAL A 9 9.36 -29.77 8.40
N ASN A 10 8.23 -29.92 9.08
CA ASN A 10 7.73 -28.94 10.05
C ASN A 10 8.57 -28.86 11.32
N SER A 11 9.23 -29.94 11.74
CA SER A 11 10.08 -29.98 12.95
C SER A 11 11.55 -29.63 12.67
N CYS A 12 11.99 -29.68 11.40
CA CYS A 12 13.36 -29.37 11.02
C CYS A 12 13.69 -27.87 11.11
N TYR A 13 14.68 -27.53 11.93
CA TYR A 13 15.15 -26.15 12.14
C TYR A 13 15.68 -25.51 10.84
N ASP A 14 16.57 -26.19 10.12
CA ASP A 14 17.20 -25.65 8.90
C ASP A 14 16.18 -25.44 7.77
N CYS A 15 15.21 -26.35 7.65
CA CYS A 15 14.13 -26.20 6.67
C CYS A 15 13.25 -24.99 6.97
N ASN A 16 12.85 -24.78 8.23
CA ASN A 16 11.99 -23.66 8.61
C ASN A 16 12.72 -22.31 8.57
N ARG A 17 14.04 -22.29 8.84
CA ARG A 17 14.85 -21.06 8.79
C ARG A 17 15.14 -20.60 7.35
N ASN A 18 15.47 -21.54 6.46
CA ASN A 18 15.91 -21.21 5.11
C ASN A 18 14.76 -21.09 4.12
N LYS A 19 13.61 -21.71 4.41
CA LYS A 19 12.43 -21.65 3.54
C LYS A 19 11.58 -20.45 3.92
N SER A 20 11.68 -19.39 3.12
CA SER A 20 10.79 -18.25 3.25
C SER A 20 9.33 -18.68 3.05
N SER A 21 8.42 -18.07 3.81
CA SER A 21 6.98 -18.29 3.62
C SER A 21 6.60 -17.88 2.21
N LYS A 22 5.95 -18.79 1.47
CA LYS A 22 5.46 -18.53 0.11
C LYS A 22 4.30 -17.55 0.07
N HIS A 23 3.71 -17.23 1.22
CA HIS A 23 2.60 -16.29 1.34
C HIS A 23 2.88 -15.33 2.51
N ARG A 24 2.61 -14.04 2.33
CA ARG A 24 2.64 -13.08 3.45
C ARG A 24 1.56 -13.47 4.46
N LYS A 25 1.67 -13.06 5.73
CA LYS A 25 0.49 -13.14 6.60
C LYS A 25 -0.63 -12.36 5.91
N TYR A 26 -1.83 -12.94 5.82
CA TYR A 26 -2.98 -12.20 5.31
C TYR A 26 -3.14 -10.99 6.23
N GLY A 27 -2.78 -9.81 5.71
CA GLY A 27 -3.10 -8.57 6.39
C GLY A 27 -4.61 -8.41 6.37
N LEU A 28 -5.15 -7.74 7.39
CA LEU A 28 -6.49 -7.17 7.26
C LEU A 28 -6.39 -6.13 6.15
N LEU A 29 -6.87 -6.45 4.95
CA LEU A 29 -7.25 -5.45 3.96
C LEU A 29 -8.51 -4.75 4.48
N GLN A 30 -8.36 -4.03 5.60
CA GLN A 30 -9.44 -3.25 6.16
C GLN A 30 -9.62 -2.07 5.22
N LEU A 31 -10.70 -2.11 4.44
CA LEU A 31 -11.14 -0.96 3.69
C LEU A 31 -11.23 0.23 4.65
N LEU A 32 -10.66 1.37 4.28
CA LEU A 32 -10.99 2.62 4.96
C LEU A 32 -12.50 2.79 4.89
N LEU A 33 -13.15 3.02 6.04
CA LEU A 33 -14.57 3.35 6.08
C LEU A 33 -14.78 4.59 5.20
N ILE A 34 -15.46 4.39 4.07
CA ILE A 34 -15.88 5.51 3.22
C ILE A 34 -17.00 6.21 3.96
N LEU A 35 -16.76 7.46 4.35
CA LEU A 35 -17.79 8.27 5.00
C LEU A 35 -18.89 8.62 3.99
N PRO A 36 -20.16 8.76 4.43
CA PRO A 36 -21.32 8.76 3.52
C PRO A 36 -21.51 10.05 2.73
N LEU A 37 -20.72 11.08 2.98
CA LEU A 37 -20.83 12.39 2.34
C LEU A 37 -19.54 12.71 1.58
N PRO A 38 -19.64 13.37 0.41
CA PRO A 38 -18.48 13.92 -0.29
C PRO A 38 -17.63 14.78 0.64
N TRP A 39 -16.32 14.72 0.47
CA TRP A 39 -15.31 15.51 1.21
C TRP A 39 -15.11 15.17 2.67
N ASN A 40 -15.79 14.15 3.21
CA ASN A 40 -15.58 13.73 4.59
C ASN A 40 -14.30 12.90 4.77
N SER A 41 -13.85 12.21 3.73
CA SER A 41 -12.64 11.38 3.75
C SER A 41 -11.79 11.68 2.52
N LEU A 42 -10.55 12.10 2.74
CA LEU A 42 -9.62 12.50 1.69
C LEU A 42 -8.39 11.61 1.72
N SER A 43 -7.95 11.21 0.53
CA SER A 43 -6.63 10.61 0.31
C SER A 43 -5.72 11.68 -0.27
N MET A 44 -4.52 11.80 0.26
CA MET A 44 -3.51 12.76 -0.22
C MET A 44 -2.24 12.02 -0.60
N ASP A 45 -1.65 12.38 -1.74
CA ASP A 45 -0.38 11.82 -2.20
C ASP A 45 0.42 12.86 -2.99
N PHE A 46 1.73 12.65 -3.10
CA PHE A 46 2.63 13.51 -3.87
C PHE A 46 3.23 12.76 -5.05
N ILE A 47 3.03 13.30 -6.25
CA ILE A 47 3.81 12.91 -7.41
C ILE A 47 5.02 13.84 -7.44
N SER A 48 6.18 13.34 -7.01
CA SER A 48 7.43 14.09 -6.95
C SER A 48 8.39 13.69 -8.07
N GLN A 49 9.49 14.45 -8.21
CA GLN A 49 10.57 14.17 -9.17
C GLN A 49 10.11 14.22 -10.64
N ILE A 50 9.14 15.09 -10.93
CA ILE A 50 8.72 15.36 -12.31
C ILE A 50 9.58 16.48 -12.91
N PRO A 51 9.68 16.57 -14.25
CA PRO A 51 10.39 17.65 -14.90
C PRO A 51 9.87 19.02 -14.45
N LEU A 52 10.80 19.92 -14.17
CA LEU A 52 10.51 21.26 -13.66
C LEU A 52 9.61 22.02 -14.65
N SER A 53 8.44 22.43 -14.18
CA SER A 53 7.42 23.13 -14.95
C SER A 53 7.00 24.37 -14.18
N ASN A 54 7.21 25.56 -14.74
CA ASN A 54 6.90 26.84 -14.08
C ASN A 54 7.50 27.00 -12.66
N GLY A 55 8.65 26.37 -12.41
CA GLY A 55 9.32 26.43 -11.10
C GLY A 55 8.78 25.45 -10.06
N TYR A 56 7.95 24.49 -10.46
CA TYR A 56 7.44 23.39 -9.64
C TYR A 56 7.84 22.03 -10.22
N ASP A 57 8.11 21.07 -9.35
CA ASP A 57 8.61 19.72 -9.66
C ASP A 57 7.92 18.62 -8.83
N ALA A 58 6.79 18.97 -8.20
CA ALA A 58 5.88 18.02 -7.57
C ALA A 58 4.41 18.43 -7.74
N ILE A 59 3.50 17.45 -7.68
CA ILE A 59 2.05 17.65 -7.69
C ILE A 59 1.47 17.01 -6.44
N LEU A 60 0.77 17.80 -5.63
CA LEU A 60 -0.09 17.29 -4.57
C LEU A 60 -1.44 16.86 -5.17
N VAL A 61 -1.75 15.59 -5.00
CA VAL A 61 -3.01 14.98 -5.43
C VAL A 61 -3.90 14.78 -4.21
N VAL A 62 -5.05 15.44 -4.18
CA VAL A 62 -6.06 15.26 -3.15
C VAL A 62 -7.28 14.61 -3.78
N VAL A 63 -7.69 13.44 -3.28
CA VAL A 63 -8.81 12.67 -3.81
C VAL A 63 -9.88 12.51 -2.74
N ASP A 64 -11.12 12.87 -3.06
CA ASP A 64 -12.27 12.52 -2.25
C ASP A 64 -12.57 11.02 -2.35
N CYS A 65 -12.50 10.31 -1.22
CA CYS A 65 -12.66 8.86 -1.18
C CYS A 65 -14.07 8.42 -1.60
N PHE A 66 -15.08 9.28 -1.41
CA PHE A 66 -16.48 9.01 -1.77
C PHE A 66 -16.74 9.20 -3.27
N SER A 67 -16.56 10.42 -3.79
CA SER A 67 -16.88 10.75 -5.19
C SER A 67 -15.80 10.38 -6.20
N LYS A 68 -14.57 10.07 -5.73
CA LYS A 68 -13.35 9.94 -6.55
C LYS A 68 -12.94 11.23 -7.27
N MET A 69 -13.49 12.38 -6.89
CA MET A 69 -13.05 13.65 -7.43
C MET A 69 -11.64 13.99 -6.94
N SER A 70 -10.78 14.43 -7.86
CA SER A 70 -9.38 14.74 -7.59
C SER A 70 -9.07 16.22 -7.83
N LEU A 71 -8.31 16.82 -6.91
CA LEU A 71 -7.72 18.14 -7.04
C LEU A 71 -6.20 18.00 -7.19
N PHE A 72 -5.64 18.68 -8.19
CA PHE A 72 -4.20 18.70 -8.48
C PHE A 72 -3.62 20.07 -8.17
N ILE A 73 -2.62 20.13 -7.30
CA ILE A 73 -1.98 21.37 -6.86
C ILE A 73 -0.49 21.29 -7.18
N GLN A 74 0.04 22.32 -7.84
CA GLN A 74 1.46 22.45 -8.17
C GLN A 74 2.25 22.74 -6.90
N THR A 75 3.32 22.00 -6.62
CA THR A 75 4.08 22.10 -5.36
C THR A 75 5.59 22.01 -5.54
N LYS A 76 6.28 22.70 -4.63
CA LYS A 76 7.68 22.58 -4.24
C LYS A 76 7.96 21.25 -3.53
N PRO A 77 8.84 20.29 -3.90
CA PRO A 77 9.29 19.32 -2.93
C PRO A 77 10.01 20.07 -1.80
N THR A 78 9.76 19.61 -0.58
CA THR A 78 10.36 20.16 0.64
C THR A 78 11.75 19.59 0.86
#